data_AF-A0A839IA73-F1
#
_entry.id   AF-A0A839IA73-F1
#
_cell.length_a   1.000
_cell.length_b   1.000
_cell.length_c   1.000
_cell.angle_alpha   90.00
_cell.angle_beta   90.00
_cell.angle_gamma   90.00
#
_symmetry.space_group_name_H-M   'P 1'
#
loop_
_entity.id
_entity.type
_entity.pdbx_description
1 polymer ?
#
loop_
_entity_poly.entity_id
_entity_poly.type
_entity_poly.pdbx_seq_one_letter_code
_entity_poly.pdbx_strand_id
1 'polypeptide(L)'
;MNILIVSNYFLIKDVANKVLRELSDVHETKTMNVAKFHSLTTKDMHDSPLPDLVVYDLDSEKYSIEDKMQFLNDNAYYPFSEAKNFILMGSFEKLREMKQYNISHKAILEKPFSIKTLQNTVKKKITLYHT
;
A
#
# COMPACT_ATOMS: atom_id res chain seq x y z
N MET A 1 10.52 -9.81 3.62
CA MET A 1 9.49 -9.03 2.92
C MET A 1 9.97 -7.61 2.65
N ASN A 2 9.83 -7.12 1.42
CA ASN A 2 10.08 -5.74 1.00
C ASN A 2 8.75 -4.98 0.97
N ILE A 3 8.64 -3.89 1.72
CA ILE A 3 7.41 -3.09 1.81
C ILE A 3 7.59 -1.73 1.14
N LEU A 4 6.63 -1.34 0.32
CA LEU A 4 6.53 0.02 -0.21
C LEU A 4 5.38 0.78 0.48
N ILE A 5 5.70 1.91 1.08
CA ILE A 5 4.71 2.81 1.71
C ILE A 5 4.46 3.99 0.78
N VAL A 6 3.22 4.15 0.32
CA VAL A 6 2.81 5.19 -0.62
C VAL A 6 1.90 6.18 0.08
N SER A 7 2.42 7.38 0.36
CA SER A 7 1.65 8.49 0.96
C SER A 7 2.33 9.83 0.65
N ASN A 8 1.53 10.86 0.46
CA ASN A 8 2.02 12.24 0.36
C ASN A 8 2.35 12.85 1.73
N TYR A 9 1.82 12.28 2.82
CA TYR A 9 2.04 12.81 4.17
C TYR A 9 3.33 12.27 4.77
N PHE A 10 4.25 13.17 5.14
CA PHE A 10 5.54 12.80 5.73
C PHE A 10 5.37 11.98 7.02
N LEU A 11 4.50 12.42 7.93
CA LEU A 11 4.29 11.76 9.23
C LEU A 11 3.79 10.32 9.06
N ILE A 12 2.89 10.08 8.10
CA ILE A 12 2.37 8.73 7.81
C ILE A 12 3.50 7.83 7.29
N LYS A 13 4.32 8.34 6.35
CA LYS A 13 5.49 7.61 5.85
C LYS A 13 6.45 7.27 6.97
N ASP A 14 6.79 8.23 7.82
CA ASP A 14 7.77 8.07 8.89
C ASP A 14 7.30 7.05 9.94
N VAL A 15 6.07 7.19 10.44
CA VAL A 15 5.49 6.28 11.44
C VAL A 15 5.37 4.86 10.87
N ALA A 16 4.82 4.71 9.67
CA ALA A 16 4.69 3.39 9.04
C ALA A 16 6.07 2.76 8.79
N ASN A 17 7.04 3.54 8.31
CA ASN A 17 8.39 3.06 8.05
C ASN A 17 9.08 2.58 9.34
N LYS A 18 8.99 3.35 10.43
CA LYS A 18 9.57 2.98 11.72
C LYS A 18 8.94 1.70 12.27
N VAL A 19 7.61 1.64 12.31
CA VAL A 19 6.88 0.49 12.87
C VAL A 19 7.10 -0.79 12.08
N LEU A 20 7.14 -0.70 10.74
CA LEU A 20 7.21 -1.88 9.89
C LEU A 20 8.63 -2.44 9.77
N ARG A 21 9.68 -1.60 9.89
CA ARG A 21 11.08 -2.06 9.95
C ARG A 21 11.40 -2.90 11.19
N GLU A 22 10.62 -2.75 12.26
CA GLU A 22 10.80 -3.51 13.50
C GLU A 22 10.18 -4.93 13.42
N LEU A 23 9.47 -5.26 12.33
CA LEU A 23 8.94 -6.60 12.12
C LEU A 23 10.05 -7.55 11.65
N SER A 24 10.18 -8.71 12.30
CA SER A 24 11.23 -9.71 12.03
C SER A 24 11.32 -10.14 10.57
N ASP A 25 10.18 -10.18 9.88
CA ASP A 25 10.05 -10.73 8.53
C ASP A 25 10.20 -9.65 7.45
N VAL A 26 10.49 -8.40 7.84
CA VAL A 26 10.68 -7.27 6.92
C VAL A 26 12.17 -7.03 6.70
N HIS A 27 12.61 -7.14 5.44
CA HIS A 27 14.02 -6.91 5.07
C HIS A 27 14.26 -5.44 4.73
N GLU A 28 13.32 -4.83 4.02
CA GLU A 28 13.43 -3.45 3.58
C GLU A 28 12.06 -2.77 3.59
N THR A 29 12.07 -1.48 3.93
CA THR A 29 10.93 -0.59 3.67
C THR A 29 11.39 0.62 2.88
N LYS A 30 10.62 0.95 1.84
CA LYS A 30 10.78 2.16 1.02
C LYS A 30 9.54 3.03 1.16
N THR A 31 9.69 4.33 0.94
CA THR A 31 8.58 5.27 0.94
C THR A 31 8.50 6.04 -0.38
N MET A 32 7.30 6.39 -0.81
CA MET A 32 7.05 7.08 -2.07
C MET A 32 5.81 7.97 -1.96
N ASN A 33 5.78 9.05 -2.74
CA ASN A 33 4.57 9.87 -2.89
C ASN A 33 3.64 9.26 -3.96
N VAL A 34 2.34 9.52 -3.85
CA VAL A 34 1.32 8.99 -4.79
C VAL A 34 1.63 9.40 -6.22
N ALA A 35 2.05 10.65 -6.43
CA ALA A 35 2.44 11.16 -7.74
C ALA A 35 3.49 10.31 -8.44
N LYS A 36 4.56 9.94 -7.71
CA LYS A 36 5.66 9.13 -8.25
C LYS A 36 5.20 7.69 -8.46
N PHE A 37 4.39 7.17 -7.54
CA PHE A 37 3.86 5.81 -7.64
C PHE A 37 2.98 5.62 -8.88
N HIS A 38 2.12 6.59 -9.19
CA HIS A 38 1.27 6.59 -10.38
C HIS A 38 2.03 6.80 -11.70
N SER A 39 3.24 7.37 -11.64
CA SER A 39 4.07 7.58 -12.84
C SER A 39 5.05 6.43 -13.12
N LEU A 40 5.08 5.39 -12.29
CA LEU A 40 6.01 4.28 -12.49
C LEU A 40 5.64 3.49 -13.74
N THR A 41 6.67 3.14 -14.49
CA THR A 41 6.58 2.26 -15.67
C THR A 41 7.12 0.88 -15.33
N THR A 42 6.87 -0.10 -16.20
CA THR A 42 7.48 -1.44 -16.09
C THR A 42 9.00 -1.38 -16.11
N LYS A 43 9.59 -0.45 -16.86
CA LYS A 43 11.05 -0.23 -16.92
C LYS A 43 11.63 0.18 -15.56
N ASP A 44 10.94 1.04 -14.82
CA ASP A 44 11.40 1.51 -13.51
C ASP A 44 11.46 0.38 -12.45
N MET A 45 10.76 -0.73 -12.69
CA MET A 45 10.77 -1.91 -11.81
C MET A 45 11.82 -2.94 -12.16
N HIS A 46 12.38 -2.95 -13.37
CA HIS A 46 13.49 -3.87 -13.67
C HIS A 46 14.75 -3.54 -12.86
N ASP A 47 14.91 -2.27 -12.48
CA ASP A 47 16.05 -1.75 -11.73
C ASP A 47 15.81 -1.75 -10.20
N SER A 48 14.67 -2.25 -9.72
CA SER A 48 14.34 -2.26 -8.29
C SER A 48 13.56 -3.52 -7.89
N PRO A 49 13.91 -4.17 -6.77
CA PRO A 49 13.15 -5.33 -6.31
C PRO A 49 11.69 -4.92 -6.08
N LEU A 50 10.78 -5.70 -6.68
CA LEU A 50 9.34 -5.52 -6.53
C LEU A 50 8.95 -5.65 -5.06
N PRO A 51 8.07 -4.77 -4.54
CA PRO A 51 7.59 -4.89 -3.18
C PRO A 51 6.66 -6.09 -3.06
N ASP A 52 6.84 -6.87 -2.00
CA ASP A 52 5.93 -7.96 -1.63
C ASP A 52 4.59 -7.43 -1.10
N LEU A 53 4.61 -6.22 -0.55
CA LEU A 53 3.46 -5.52 0.03
C LEU A 53 3.53 -4.02 -0.23
N VAL A 54 2.42 -3.46 -0.70
CA VAL A 54 2.22 -2.01 -0.81
C VAL A 54 1.23 -1.54 0.25
N VAL A 55 1.62 -0.56 1.05
CA VAL A 55 0.72 0.18 1.96
C VAL A 55 0.36 1.49 1.28
N TYR A 56 -0.87 1.60 0.79
CA TYR A 56 -1.32 2.69 -0.06
C TYR A 56 -2.29 3.63 0.66
N ASP A 57 -1.97 4.92 0.72
CA ASP A 57 -2.77 5.93 1.39
C ASP A 57 -3.81 6.58 0.46
N LEU A 58 -5.08 6.30 0.72
CA LEU A 58 -6.22 6.83 -0.02
C LEU A 58 -6.49 8.32 0.25
N ASP A 59 -6.11 8.83 1.42
CA ASP A 59 -6.31 10.24 1.77
C ASP A 59 -5.26 11.15 1.12
N SER A 60 -4.22 10.59 0.52
CA SER A 60 -3.21 11.37 -0.18
C SER A 60 -3.84 12.04 -1.41
N GLU A 61 -3.80 13.36 -1.44
CA GLU A 61 -4.37 14.18 -2.52
C GLU A 61 -3.63 13.96 -3.86
N LYS A 62 -4.16 14.56 -4.92
CA LYS A 62 -3.74 14.50 -6.35
C LYS A 62 -4.69 13.73 -7.26
N TYR A 63 -5.25 12.62 -6.78
CA TYR A 63 -6.15 11.76 -7.59
C TYR A 63 -7.44 11.46 -6.83
N SER A 64 -8.55 11.35 -7.55
CA SER A 64 -9.84 10.92 -7.00
C SER A 64 -9.76 9.47 -6.51
N ILE A 65 -10.75 9.01 -5.73
CA ILE A 65 -10.78 7.58 -5.37
C ILE A 65 -11.01 6.73 -6.60
N GLU A 66 -11.83 7.19 -7.56
CA GLU A 66 -12.04 6.52 -8.84
C GLU A 66 -10.72 6.27 -9.57
N ASP A 67 -9.93 7.33 -9.81
CA ASP A 67 -8.62 7.23 -10.47
C ASP A 67 -7.69 6.25 -9.76
N LYS A 68 -7.66 6.32 -8.42
CA LYS A 68 -6.84 5.43 -7.59
C LYS A 68 -7.30 3.98 -7.73
N MET A 69 -8.60 3.73 -7.74
CA MET A 69 -9.14 2.37 -7.79
C MET A 69 -8.98 1.77 -9.19
N GLN A 70 -9.20 2.56 -10.23
CA GLN A 70 -8.92 2.16 -11.61
C GLN A 70 -7.43 1.80 -11.76
N PHE A 71 -6.53 2.68 -11.32
CA PHE A 71 -5.09 2.41 -11.32
C PHE A 71 -4.72 1.12 -10.58
N LEU A 72 -5.34 0.85 -9.43
CA LEU A 72 -5.06 -0.35 -8.62
C LEU A 72 -5.80 -1.62 -9.08
N ASN A 73 -6.72 -1.53 -10.05
CA ASN A 73 -7.48 -2.67 -10.59
C ASN A 73 -7.03 -3.02 -12.02
N ASP A 74 -6.42 -2.09 -12.74
CA ASP A 74 -5.92 -2.31 -14.10
C ASP A 74 -4.70 -3.24 -14.12
N ASN A 75 -4.96 -4.55 -14.19
CA ASN A 75 -3.96 -5.61 -14.28
C ASN A 75 -3.05 -5.50 -15.53
N ALA A 76 -3.46 -4.75 -16.55
CA ALA A 76 -2.83 -4.74 -17.87
C ALA A 76 -1.61 -3.80 -17.99
N TYR A 77 -1.41 -2.88 -17.04
CA TYR A 77 -0.39 -1.83 -17.13
C TYR A 77 0.38 -1.59 -15.83
N TYR A 78 0.52 -2.64 -15.01
CA TYR A 78 0.97 -2.44 -13.64
C TYR A 78 2.40 -2.89 -13.39
N PRO A 79 3.34 -1.97 -13.08
CA PRO A 79 4.66 -2.36 -12.55
C PRO A 79 4.58 -3.22 -11.28
N PHE A 80 3.45 -3.18 -10.59
CA PHE A 80 3.20 -3.95 -9.36
C PHE A 80 2.08 -4.98 -9.53
N SER A 81 1.76 -5.42 -10.75
CA SER A 81 0.84 -6.57 -10.94
C SER A 81 1.39 -7.81 -10.24
N GLU A 82 2.72 -7.85 -10.08
CA GLU A 82 3.46 -8.83 -9.30
C GLU A 82 3.56 -8.51 -7.79
N ALA A 83 3.21 -7.29 -7.34
CA ALA A 83 3.11 -7.01 -5.91
C ALA A 83 1.91 -7.78 -5.37
N LYS A 84 2.22 -8.87 -4.69
CA LYS A 84 1.24 -9.88 -4.28
C LYS A 84 0.19 -9.33 -3.31
N ASN A 85 0.43 -8.16 -2.69
CA ASN A 85 -0.45 -7.61 -1.65
C ASN A 85 -0.56 -6.09 -1.61
N PHE A 86 -1.77 -5.64 -1.29
CA PHE A 86 -2.09 -4.25 -0.94
C PHE A 86 -2.79 -4.16 0.42
N ILE A 87 -2.37 -3.17 1.20
CA ILE A 87 -3.14 -2.59 2.30
C ILE A 87 -3.59 -1.20 1.88
N LEU A 88 -4.90 -1.00 1.80
CA LEU A 88 -5.49 0.31 1.55
C LEU A 88 -5.73 1.00 2.89
N MET A 89 -5.04 2.11 3.09
CA MET A 89 -5.11 2.90 4.31
C MET A 89 -5.84 4.20 4.03
N GLY A 90 -6.80 4.59 4.87
CA GLY A 90 -7.56 5.83 4.63
C GLY A 90 -8.49 6.19 5.77
N SER A 91 -9.06 7.39 5.72
CA SER A 91 -10.18 7.80 6.57
C SER A 91 -11.42 6.94 6.29
N PHE A 92 -12.36 6.93 7.24
CA PHE A 92 -13.66 6.26 7.09
C PHE A 92 -14.36 6.63 5.78
N GLU A 93 -14.42 7.93 5.45
CA GLU A 93 -15.07 8.41 4.22
C GLU A 93 -14.39 7.88 2.96
N LYS A 94 -13.06 7.91 2.89
CA LYS A 94 -12.32 7.38 1.73
C LYS A 94 -12.44 5.86 1.59
N LEU A 95 -12.49 5.14 2.70
CA LEU A 95 -12.72 3.70 2.68
C LEU A 95 -14.15 3.33 2.28
N ARG A 96 -15.13 4.13 2.70
CA ARG A 96 -16.53 3.98 2.27
C ARG A 96 -16.68 4.26 0.78
N GLU A 97 -16.09 5.34 0.27
CA GLU A 97 -16.05 5.67 -1.15
C GLU A 97 -15.40 4.55 -1.96
N MET A 98 -14.30 3.94 -1.46
CA MET A 98 -13.64 2.82 -2.13
C MET A 98 -14.51 1.55 -2.27
N LYS A 99 -15.41 1.28 -1.31
CA LYS A 99 -16.22 0.05 -1.32
C LYS A 99 -17.11 -0.10 -2.56
N GLN A 100 -17.43 0.99 -3.27
CA GLN A 100 -18.22 0.92 -4.50
C GLN A 100 -17.48 0.26 -5.68
N TYR A 101 -16.15 0.14 -5.61
CA TYR A 101 -15.30 -0.39 -6.70
C TYR A 101 -15.00 -1.90 -6.58
N ASN A 102 -15.74 -2.64 -5.75
CA ASN A 102 -15.70 -4.11 -5.58
C ASN A 102 -14.29 -4.73 -5.42
N ILE A 103 -13.48 -4.16 -4.53
CA ILE A 103 -12.10 -4.61 -4.31
C ILE A 103 -12.07 -5.69 -3.23
N SER A 104 -12.36 -6.94 -3.60
CA SER A 104 -12.60 -8.03 -2.66
C SER A 104 -11.34 -8.63 -1.99
N HIS A 105 -10.13 -8.28 -2.43
CA HIS A 105 -8.90 -8.97 -1.98
C HIS A 105 -7.92 -8.12 -1.15
N LYS A 106 -8.16 -6.82 -0.99
CA LYS A 106 -7.21 -5.89 -0.35
C LYS A 106 -7.50 -5.75 1.15
N ALA A 107 -6.45 -5.74 1.97
CA ALA A 107 -6.60 -5.42 3.39
C ALA A 107 -6.90 -3.94 3.55
N ILE A 108 -7.65 -3.58 4.59
CA ILE A 108 -8.04 -2.21 4.88
C ILE A 108 -7.45 -1.79 6.23
N LEU A 109 -6.93 -0.57 6.30
CA LEU A 109 -6.46 0.08 7.52
C LEU A 109 -7.12 1.45 7.67
N GLU A 110 -8.11 1.54 8.53
CA GLU A 110 -8.80 2.81 8.80
C GLU A 110 -7.95 3.73 9.69
N LYS A 111 -7.91 5.02 9.36
CA LYS A 111 -7.32 6.07 10.18
C LYS A 111 -8.38 6.71 11.11
N PRO A 112 -8.01 7.09 12.35
CA PRO A 112 -6.71 6.87 12.98
C PRO A 112 -6.51 5.41 13.39
N PHE A 113 -5.27 4.91 13.32
CA PHE A 113 -4.93 3.56 13.76
C PHE A 113 -3.84 3.58 14.82
N SER A 114 -3.80 2.53 15.63
CA SER A 114 -2.70 2.28 16.56
C SER A 114 -1.53 1.58 15.85
N ILE A 115 -0.32 1.70 16.41
CA ILE A 115 0.86 0.95 15.98
C ILE A 115 0.56 -0.57 15.93
N LYS A 116 -0.10 -1.09 16.97
CA LYS A 116 -0.49 -2.50 17.07
C LYS A 116 -1.44 -2.90 15.94
N THR A 117 -2.38 -2.03 15.58
CA THR A 117 -3.30 -2.26 14.46
C THR A 117 -2.53 -2.38 13.14
N LEU A 118 -1.60 -1.46 12.85
CA LEU A 118 -0.76 -1.51 11.66
C LEU A 118 0.05 -2.83 11.58
N GLN A 119 0.74 -3.19 12.67
CA GLN A 119 1.53 -4.43 12.74
C GLN A 119 0.66 -5.67 12.50
N ASN A 120 -0.52 -5.74 13.13
CA ASN A 120 -1.42 -6.88 12.99
C ASN A 120 -1.99 -6.99 11.57
N THR A 121 -2.34 -5.87 10.93
CA THR A 121 -2.84 -5.86 9.55
C THR A 121 -1.77 -6.38 8.58
N VAL A 122 -0.51 -5.97 8.76
CA VAL A 122 0.62 -6.47 7.96
C VAL A 122 0.86 -7.97 8.22
N LYS A 123 0.92 -8.40 9.48
CA LYS A 123 1.13 -9.82 9.85
C LYS A 123 0.06 -10.75 9.27
N LYS A 124 -1.23 -10.37 9.36
CA LYS A 124 -2.33 -11.18 8.77
C LYS A 124 -2.18 -11.40 7.27
N LYS A 125 -1.57 -10.44 6.56
CA LYS A 125 -1.29 -10.59 5.13
C LYS A 125 -0.01 -11.39 4.87
N ILE A 126 1.00 -11.34 5.76
CA ILE A 126 2.20 -12.19 5.68
C ILE A 126 1.85 -13.67 5.85
N THR A 127 1.01 -14.04 6.82
CA THR A 127 0.75 -15.46 7.16
C THR A 127 0.10 -16.25 6.02
N LEU A 128 -0.62 -15.60 5.11
CA LEU A 128 -1.24 -16.24 3.95
C LEU A 128 -0.22 -16.73 2.88
N TYR A 129 1.06 -16.37 2.99
CA TYR A 129 2.11 -16.74 2.02
C TYR A 129 3.09 -17.79 2.51
N HIS A 130 2.96 -18.26 3.76
CA HIS A 130 3.81 -19.28 4.36
C HIS A 130 3.10 -20.62 4.61
N THR A 131 1.92 -20.82 3.99
CA THR A 131 1.18 -22.09 3.92
C THR A 131 0.95 -22.44 2.47
#